data_AF-A0A5M3WN86-F1
#
_entry.id   AF-A0A5M3WN86-F1
#
_cell.length_a   1.000
_cell.length_b   1.000
_cell.length_c   1.000
_cell.angle_alpha   90.00
_cell.angle_beta   90.00
_cell.angle_gamma   90.00
#
_symmetry.space_group_name_H-M   'P 1'
#
loop_
_entity.id
_entity.type
_entity.pdbx_description
1 polymer ?
#
loop_
_entity_poly.entity_id
_entity_poly.type
_entity_poly.pdbx_seq_one_letter_code
_entity_poly.pdbx_strand_id
1 'polypeptide(L)' 'MAQGLTGTAIGRRLGISPRTVTKHQEKLYRKLQVSDRVTAVLRAQSWGLLPVNEELRPASPESPDSSARRPLPVDEDLRR' A
#
# COMPACT_ATOMS: atom_id res chain seq x y z
N MET A 1 6.14 -3.09 6.55
CA MET A 1 7.23 -3.04 5.55
C MET A 1 6.77 -2.49 4.21
N ALA A 2 5.70 -3.00 3.60
CA ALA A 2 5.19 -2.48 2.32
C ALA A 2 4.80 -0.99 2.39
N GLN A 3 4.18 -0.56 3.49
CA GLN A 3 3.75 0.83 3.71
C GLN A 3 4.85 1.77 4.25
N GLY A 4 6.14 1.47 4.04
CA GLY A 4 7.22 2.37 4.53
C GLY A 4 7.48 2.37 6.05
N LEU A 5 6.57 1.88 6.90
CA LEU A 5 6.68 1.90 8.37
C LEU A 5 7.98 1.29 8.95
N THR A 6 8.49 1.90 10.02
CA THR A 6 9.62 1.40 10.83
C THR A 6 9.19 0.23 11.73
N GLY A 7 10.15 -0.57 12.20
CA GLY A 7 9.88 -1.70 13.12
C GLY A 7 9.16 -1.25 14.40
N THR A 8 9.54 -0.09 14.95
CA THR A 8 8.88 0.51 16.12
C THR A 8 7.43 0.91 15.83
N ALA A 9 7.18 1.55 14.68
CA ALA A 9 5.83 1.95 14.30
C ALA A 9 4.91 0.73 14.06
N ILE A 10 5.45 -0.33 13.45
CA ILE A 10 4.75 -1.60 13.27
C ILE A 10 4.45 -2.24 14.62
N GLY A 11 5.43 -2.29 15.53
CA GLY A 11 5.25 -2.87 16.86
C GLY A 11 4.17 -2.15 17.66
N ARG A 12 4.17 -0.81 17.65
CA ARG A 12 3.13 0.01 18.28
C ARG A 12 1.74 -0.27 17.71
N ARG A 13 1.61 -0.37 16.38
CA ARG A 13 0.31 -0.66 15.73
C ARG A 13 -0.22 -2.06 16.06
N LEU A 14 0.67 -3.03 16.21
CA LEU A 14 0.33 -4.43 16.44
C LEU A 14 0.32 -4.83 17.93
N GLY A 15 0.66 -3.93 18.85
CA GLY A 15 0.76 -4.24 20.28
C GLY A 15 1.91 -5.19 20.64
N ILE A 16 2.96 -5.29 19.80
CA ILE A 16 4.10 -6.19 20.01
C ILE A 16 5.42 -5.41 20.08
N SER A 17 6.43 -6.00 20.70
CA SER A 17 7.75 -5.35 20.79
C SER A 17 8.39 -5.17 19.41
N PRO A 18 9.18 -4.10 19.18
CA PRO A 18 9.92 -3.92 17.94
C PRO A 18 10.87 -5.10 17.63
N ARG A 19 11.41 -5.74 18.67
CA ARG A 19 12.24 -6.95 18.54
C ARG A 19 11.44 -8.14 17.99
N THR A 20 10.18 -8.28 18.40
CA THR A 20 9.26 -9.29 17.86
C THR A 20 8.97 -9.02 16.39
N VAL A 21 8.77 -7.74 16.01
CA VAL A 21 8.63 -7.36 14.59
C VAL A 21 9.86 -7.83 13.82
N THR A 22 11.07 -7.50 14.24
CA THR A 22 12.33 -7.95 13.61
C THR A 22 12.40 -9.47 13.44
N LYS A 23 12.02 -10.23 14.46
CA LYS A 23 11.98 -11.70 14.37
C LYS A 23 10.98 -12.21 13.34
N HIS A 24 9.84 -11.54 13.16
CA HIS A 24 8.92 -11.86 12.07
C HIS A 24 9.51 -11.52 10.69
N GLN A 25 10.23 -10.40 10.55
CA GLN A 25 10.90 -10.04 9.30
C GLN A 25 11.97 -11.08 8.93
N GLU A 26 12.80 -11.50 9.88
CA GLU A 26 13.81 -12.55 9.66
C GLU A 26 13.18 -13.86 9.15
N LYS A 27 12.07 -14.29 9.75
CA LYS A 27 11.35 -15.49 9.30
C LYS A 27 10.77 -15.32 7.90
N LEU A 28 10.21 -14.15 7.60
CA LEU A 28 9.74 -13.80 6.25
C LEU A 28 10.88 -13.84 5.24
N TYR A 29 12.02 -13.22 5.55
CA TYR A 29 13.19 -13.19 4.68
C TYR A 29 13.71 -14.60 4.36
N ARG A 30 13.77 -15.48 5.35
CA ARG A 30 14.13 -16.90 5.13
C ARG A 30 13.13 -17.62 4.20
N LYS A 31 11.82 -17.39 4.38
CA LYS A 31 10.79 -18.02 3.55
C LYS A 31 10.78 -17.48 2.12
N LEU A 32 11.06 -16.20 1.95
CA LEU A 32 11.14 -15.54 0.65
C LEU A 32 12.51 -15.71 -0.03
N GLN A 33 13.49 -16.28 0.68
CA GLN A 33 14.89 -16.42 0.25
C GLN A 33 15.53 -15.09 -0.14
N VAL A 34 15.35 -14.07 0.69
CA VAL A 34 15.88 -12.71 0.49
C VAL A 34 16.67 -12.25 1.72
N SER A 35 17.49 -11.21 1.57
CA SER A 35 18.35 -10.67 2.63
C SER A 35 17.89 -9.32 3.17
N ASP A 36 17.08 -8.57 2.42
CA ASP A 36 16.66 -7.23 2.77
C ASP A 36 15.17 -6.97 2.55
N ARG A 37 14.71 -5.86 3.14
CA ARG A 37 13.31 -5.46 3.15
C ARG A 37 12.77 -5.14 1.76
N VAL A 38 13.55 -4.46 0.93
CA VAL A 38 13.09 -3.98 -0.39
C VAL A 38 12.89 -5.18 -1.29
N THR A 39 13.89 -6.06 -1.36
CA THR A 39 13.81 -7.32 -2.11
C THR A 39 12.68 -8.21 -1.59
N ALA A 40 12.44 -8.25 -0.27
CA ALA A 40 11.29 -8.97 0.29
C ALA A 40 9.94 -8.47 -0.21
N VAL A 41 9.75 -7.15 -0.28
CA VAL A 41 8.50 -6.56 -0.79
C VAL A 41 8.36 -6.84 -2.29
N LEU A 42 9.41 -6.63 -3.09
CA LEU A 42 9.39 -6.89 -4.52
C LEU A 42 9.12 -8.37 -4.83
N ARG A 43 9.76 -9.28 -4.09
CA ARG A 43 9.56 -10.72 -4.26
C ARG A 43 8.13 -11.13 -3.90
N ALA A 44 7.61 -10.62 -2.78
CA ALA A 44 6.23 -10.86 -2.37
C ALA A 44 5.21 -10.29 -3.39
N GLN A 45 5.49 -9.15 -4.02
CA GLN A 45 4.66 -8.63 -5.13
C GLN A 45 4.72 -9.53 -6.36
N SER A 46 5.92 -10.00 -6.74
CA SER A 46 6.07 -10.91 -7.89
C SER A 46 5.35 -12.26 -7.70
N TRP A 47 5.08 -12.65 -6.45
CA TRP A 47 4.32 -13.84 -6.09
C TRP A 47 2.84 -13.57 -5.83
N GLY A 48 2.37 -12.32 -6.01
CA GLY A 48 0.99 -11.94 -5.75
C GLY A 48 0.58 -11.93 -4.27
N LEU A 49 1.54 -12.01 -3.34
CA LEU A 49 1.29 -11.98 -1.89
C LEU A 49 1.03 -10.57 -1.36
N LEU A 50 1.51 -9.55 -2.07
CA LEU A 50 1.28 -8.15 -1.77
C LEU A 50 0.76 -7.45 -3.02
N PRO A 51 -0.16 -6.48 -2.88
CA PRO A 51 -0.52 -5.62 -3.99
C PRO A 51 0.72 -4.82 -4.43
N VAL A 52 0.89 -4.70 -5.74
CA VAL A 52 1.69 -3.62 -6.31
C VAL A 52 0.95 -2.31 -6.02
N ASN A 53 1.66 -1.33 -5.46
CA ASN A 53 1.02 -0.06 -5.15
C ASN A 53 0.78 0.71 -6.47
N GLU A 54 -0.38 0.50 -7.08
CA GLU A 54 -0.78 1.17 -8.33
C GLU A 54 -0.76 2.70 -8.19
N GLU A 55 -0.97 3.24 -6.98
CA GLU A 55 -0.92 4.68 -6.67
C GLU A 55 0.48 5.31 -6.82
N LEU A 56 1.54 4.48 -6.84
CA LEU A 56 2.91 4.90 -7.11
C LEU A 56 3.33 4.67 -8.57
N ARG A 57 2.45 4.09 -9.41
CA ARG A 57 2.60 4.30 -10.85
C ARG A 57 2.39 5.81 -11.04
N PRO A 58 3.37 6.57 -11.57
CA PRO A 58 3.04 7.89 -12.06
C PRO A 58 1.87 7.67 -13.01
N ALA A 59 0.73 8.32 -12.74
CA ALA A 59 -0.45 8.20 -13.58
C ALA A 59 0.06 8.26 -15.02
N SER A 60 0.00 7.14 -15.73
CA SER A 60 0.26 7.17 -17.16
C SER A 60 -0.71 8.24 -17.67
N PRO A 61 -0.27 9.25 -18.43
CA PRO A 61 -1.15 10.30 -18.95
C PRO A 61 -2.23 9.77 -19.93
N GLU A 62 -2.45 8.46 -20.02
CA GLU A 62 -3.40 7.80 -20.90
C GLU A 62 -4.58 7.21 -20.12
N SER A 63 -5.53 8.05 -19.73
CA SER A 63 -6.97 7.74 -19.77
C SER A 63 -7.78 8.98 -19.39
N PRO A 64 -8.21 9.80 -20.37
CA PRO A 64 -9.10 10.92 -20.15
C PRO A 64 -10.55 10.42 -20.11
N ASP A 65 -10.92 9.54 -19.17
CA ASP A 65 -12.34 9.29 -18.88
C ASP A 65 -12.57 8.65 -17.51
N SER A 66 -12.46 9.43 -16.45
CA SER A 66 -13.12 9.12 -15.18
C SER A 66 -13.49 10.41 -14.44
N SER A 67 -13.97 11.41 -15.20
CA SER A 67 -14.52 12.66 -14.67
C SER A 67 -16.05 12.73 -14.80
N ALA A 68 -16.75 11.62 -15.02
CA ALA A 68 -18.18 11.62 -15.36
C ALA A 68 -19.09 10.88 -14.38
N ARG A 69 -18.74 10.76 -13.10
CA ARG A 69 -19.68 10.26 -12.07
C ARG A 69 -19.66 11.07 -10.77
N ARG A 70 -20.01 12.34 -10.89
CA ARG A 70 -20.78 13.01 -9.84
C ARG A 70 -21.98 13.66 -10.52
N PRO A 71 -23.23 13.19 -10.30
CA PRO A 71 -24.37 13.98 -10.70
C PRO A 71 -24.33 15.27 -9.87
N LEU A 72 -24.33 16.42 -10.52
CA LEU A 72 -24.63 17.68 -9.84
C LEU A 72 -26.08 17.57 -9.35
N PRO A 73 -26.37 17.85 -8.07
CA PRO A 73 -27.75 18.15 -7.69
C PRO A 73 -28.17 19.36 -8.51
N VAL A 74 -29.20 19.18 -9.33
CA VAL A 74 -29.95 20.29 -9.91
C VAL A 74 -30.70 20.92 -8.75
N ASP A 75 -30.09 21.92 -8.11
CA ASP A 75 -30.83 22.88 -7.30
C ASP A 75 -31.68 23.72 -8.26
N GLU A 76 -32.81 23.16 -8.69
CA GLU A 76 -33.89 23.91 -9.32
C GLU A 76 -34.81 24.43 -8.21
N ASP A 77 -34.27 25.34 -7.40
CA ASP A 77 -35.10 26.25 -6.62
C ASP A 77 -34.54 27.66 -6.76
N LEU A 78 -35.45 28.63 -6.85
CA LEU A 78 -35.22 30.07 -6.97
C LEU A 78 -35.00 30.64 -8.40
N ARG A 79 -36.10 30.99 -9.08
CA ARG A 79 -36.57 32.41 -9.18
C ARG A 79 -37.76 32.60 -10.15
N ARG A 80 -38.85 33.11 -9.57
CA ARG A 80 -39.89 34.00 -10.12
C ARG A 80 -40.84 33.50 -11.20
#